data_AF-A0A5N6MCV0-F1
#
_entry.id   AF-A0A5N6MCV0-F1
#
_cell.length_a   1.000
_cell.length_b   1.000
_cell.length_c   1.000
_cell.angle_alpha   90.00
_cell.angle_beta   90.00
_cell.angle_gamma   90.00
#
_symmetry.space_group_name_H-M   'P 1'
#
loop_
_entity.id
_entity.type
_entity.pdbx_description
1 polymer ?
#
loop_
_entity_poly.entity_id
_entity_poly.type
_entity_poly.pdbx_seq_one_letter_code
_entity_poly.pdbx_strand_id
1 'polypeptide(L)'
;MDIFTKVQVSNKEARASAGLNSHNILFDLLGDGIFNVDGDQWKLQRQLSSHVFSTKSLRHFVEHVVDTELNERLLPMLTTAAANDTVVDLQDVLQRIAFDNICKMTLIMTLPA
;
A
#
# COMPACT_ATOMS: atom_id res chain seq x y z
N MET A 1 -3.47 -14.76 12.58
CA MET A 1 -4.25 -14.15 11.47
C MET A 1 -3.35 -13.15 10.78
N ASP A 2 -3.05 -13.35 9.49
CA ASP A 2 -2.14 -12.47 8.76
C ASP A 2 -2.80 -11.17 8.30
N ILE A 3 -1.97 -10.22 7.86
CA ILE A 3 -2.37 -8.90 7.36
C ILE A 3 -3.46 -9.03 6.29
N PHE A 4 -3.31 -9.93 5.33
CA PHE A 4 -4.29 -10.11 4.25
C PHE A 4 -5.65 -10.61 4.78
N THR A 5 -5.64 -11.48 5.79
CA THR A 5 -6.88 -11.94 6.43
C THR A 5 -7.54 -10.82 7.24
N LYS A 6 -6.75 -9.96 7.92
CA LYS A 6 -7.27 -8.79 8.65
C LYS A 6 -7.86 -7.73 7.71
N VAL A 7 -7.18 -7.45 6.60
CA VAL A 7 -7.68 -6.50 5.58
C VAL A 7 -8.98 -6.99 4.97
N GLN A 8 -9.11 -8.30 4.74
CA GLN A 8 -10.37 -8.90 4.26
C GLN A 8 -11.52 -8.79 5.24
N VAL A 9 -11.29 -9.09 6.52
CA VAL A 9 -12.33 -8.97 7.54
C VAL A 9 -12.76 -7.51 7.68
N SER A 10 -11.81 -6.59 7.72
CA SER A 10 -12.09 -5.15 7.77
C SER A 10 -12.84 -4.67 6.52
N ASN A 11 -12.49 -5.16 5.33
CA ASN A 11 -13.23 -4.82 4.10
C ASN A 11 -14.64 -5.42 4.08
N LYS A 12 -14.81 -6.65 4.59
CA LYS A 12 -16.13 -7.29 4.71
C LYS A 12 -17.04 -6.57 5.71
N GLU A 13 -16.48 -6.10 6.83
CA GLU A 13 -17.17 -5.25 7.80
C GLU A 13 -17.51 -3.87 7.21
N ALA A 14 -16.57 -3.28 6.45
CA ALA A 14 -16.81 -2.04 5.72
C ALA A 14 -17.91 -2.20 4.65
N ARG A 15 -17.97 -3.33 3.92
CA ARG A 15 -19.07 -3.64 2.97
C ARG A 15 -20.42 -3.80 3.67
N ALA A 16 -20.44 -4.37 4.88
CA ALA A 16 -21.65 -4.51 5.67
C ALA A 16 -22.12 -3.15 6.24
N SER A 17 -21.19 -2.23 6.52
CA SER A 17 -21.47 -0.91 7.10
C SER A 17 -21.69 0.20 6.05
N ALA A 18 -21.14 0.08 4.84
CA ALA A 18 -21.14 1.13 3.84
C ALA A 18 -22.03 0.71 2.66
N GLY A 19 -23.22 1.30 2.58
CA GLY A 19 -24.16 1.04 1.48
C GLY A 19 -23.57 1.43 0.12
N LEU A 20 -23.86 0.60 -0.90
CA LEU A 20 -23.63 0.67 -2.38
C LEU A 20 -22.47 1.50 -2.98
N ASN A 21 -22.11 2.65 -2.43
CA ASN A 21 -21.21 3.64 -3.01
C ASN A 21 -19.73 3.28 -2.82
N SER A 22 -19.34 2.78 -1.65
CA SER A 22 -17.97 2.33 -1.36
C SER A 22 -17.59 1.07 -2.16
N HIS A 23 -18.57 0.19 -2.42
CA HIS A 23 -18.39 -0.98 -3.28
C HIS A 23 -18.01 -0.57 -4.70
N ASN A 24 -18.72 0.39 -5.29
CA ASN A 24 -18.44 0.81 -6.67
C ASN A 24 -17.09 1.50 -6.80
N ILE A 25 -16.66 2.31 -5.83
CA ILE A 25 -15.36 2.99 -5.90
C ILE A 25 -14.21 1.99 -5.76
N LEU A 26 -14.32 1.04 -4.83
CA LEU A 26 -13.29 0.01 -4.65
C LEU A 26 -13.31 -1.04 -5.77
N PHE A 27 -14.48 -1.35 -6.35
CA PHE A 27 -14.61 -2.21 -7.52
C PHE A 27 -14.02 -1.55 -8.77
N ASP A 28 -14.25 -0.26 -8.98
CA ASP A 28 -13.69 0.49 -10.12
C ASP A 28 -12.18 0.72 -9.97
N LEU A 29 -11.68 0.83 -8.73
CA LEU A 29 -10.26 1.01 -8.42
C LEU A 29 -9.45 -0.30 -8.39
N LEU A 30 -10.03 -1.39 -7.85
CA LEU A 30 -9.32 -2.65 -7.58
C LEU A 30 -9.85 -3.85 -8.41
N GLY A 31 -10.94 -3.68 -9.15
CA GLY A 31 -11.54 -4.72 -9.98
C GLY A 31 -11.88 -6.02 -9.22
N ASP A 32 -11.64 -7.15 -9.86
CA ASP A 32 -11.67 -8.49 -9.26
C ASP A 32 -10.37 -8.84 -8.50
N GLY A 33 -9.73 -7.83 -7.91
CA GLY A 33 -8.52 -8.00 -7.12
C GLY A 33 -8.75 -8.74 -5.80
N ILE A 34 -7.65 -9.12 -5.13
CA ILE A 34 -7.62 -9.93 -3.90
C ILE A 34 -8.47 -9.38 -2.76
N PHE A 35 -8.79 -8.10 -2.81
CA PHE A 35 -9.60 -7.43 -1.80
C PHE A 35 -11.11 -7.57 -2.02
N ASN A 36 -11.54 -7.89 -3.25
CA ASN A 36 -12.95 -7.85 -3.64
C ASN A 36 -13.55 -9.24 -3.93
N VAL A 37 -12.73 -10.23 -4.30
CA VAL A 37 -13.17 -11.61 -4.60
C VAL A 37 -13.38 -12.45 -3.34
N ASP A 38 -14.37 -13.34 -3.35
CA ASP A 38 -14.68 -14.27 -2.27
C ASP A 38 -14.24 -15.71 -2.61
N GLY A 39 -14.21 -16.59 -1.60
CA GLY A 39 -14.11 -18.04 -1.80
C GLY A 39 -12.76 -18.54 -2.34
N ASP A 40 -12.78 -19.44 -3.33
CA ASP A 40 -11.56 -20.08 -3.85
C ASP A 40 -10.71 -19.15 -4.71
N GLN A 41 -11.32 -18.14 -5.35
CA GLN A 41 -10.59 -17.12 -6.09
C GLN A 41 -9.75 -16.24 -5.15
N TRP A 42 -10.28 -15.93 -3.95
CA TRP A 42 -9.52 -15.28 -2.90
C TRP A 42 -8.34 -16.14 -2.42
N LYS A 43 -8.54 -17.44 -2.20
CA LYS A 43 -7.44 -18.33 -1.78
C LYS A 43 -6.33 -18.37 -2.82
N LEU A 44 -6.69 -18.46 -4.11
CA LEU A 44 -5.73 -18.50 -5.21
C LEU A 44 -4.96 -17.18 -5.32
N GLN A 45 -5.66 -16.05 -5.34
CA GLN A 45 -5.01 -14.73 -5.39
C GLN A 45 -4.18 -14.48 -4.13
N ARG A 46 -4.65 -14.90 -2.95
CA ARG A 46 -3.87 -14.85 -1.71
C ARG A 46 -2.63 -15.72 -1.76
N GLN A 47 -2.69 -16.92 -2.32
CA GLN A 47 -1.49 -17.76 -2.46
C GLN A 47 -0.47 -17.10 -3.39
N LEU A 48 -0.92 -16.58 -4.53
CA LEU A 48 -0.07 -15.85 -5.48
C LEU A 48 0.51 -14.58 -4.87
N SER A 49 -0.33 -13.70 -4.32
CA SER A 49 0.11 -12.50 -3.62
C SER A 49 1.00 -12.84 -2.44
N SER A 50 0.68 -13.82 -1.60
CA SER A 50 1.56 -14.18 -0.47
C SER A 50 2.92 -14.68 -0.93
N HIS A 51 3.01 -15.37 -2.08
CA HIS A 51 4.28 -15.79 -2.65
C HIS A 51 5.09 -14.60 -3.19
N VAL A 52 4.42 -13.66 -3.86
CA VAL A 52 5.04 -12.43 -4.38
C VAL A 52 5.48 -11.48 -3.24
N PHE A 53 4.69 -11.43 -2.17
CA PHE A 53 4.98 -10.69 -0.94
C PHE A 53 5.84 -11.51 0.05
N SER A 54 6.22 -12.76 -0.27
CA SER A 54 7.02 -13.62 0.58
C SER A 54 8.48 -13.15 0.62
N THR A 55 8.70 -12.20 1.51
CA THR A 55 9.91 -11.96 2.32
C THR A 55 11.23 -11.60 1.63
N LYS A 56 11.55 -12.04 0.42
CA LYS A 56 12.81 -11.64 -0.27
C LYS A 56 12.62 -10.36 -1.08
N SER A 57 11.60 -10.32 -1.93
CA SER A 57 11.29 -9.14 -2.76
C SER A 57 10.78 -7.99 -1.90
N LEU A 58 9.93 -8.26 -0.91
CA LEU A 58 9.41 -7.23 0.00
C LEU A 58 10.52 -6.66 0.90
N ARG A 59 11.42 -7.51 1.43
CA ARG A 59 12.55 -7.02 2.22
C ARG A 59 13.51 -6.20 1.39
N HIS A 60 13.88 -6.66 0.18
CA HIS A 60 14.74 -5.90 -0.72
C HIS A 60 14.11 -4.57 -1.13
N PHE A 61 12.79 -4.56 -1.39
CA PHE A 61 12.03 -3.35 -1.69
C PHE A 61 12.00 -2.39 -0.51
N VAL A 62 11.68 -2.88 0.70
CA VAL A 62 11.68 -2.05 1.91
C VAL A 62 13.07 -1.51 2.20
N GLU A 63 14.11 -2.33 2.11
CA GLU A 63 15.50 -1.89 2.36
C GLU A 63 15.96 -0.83 1.37
N HIS A 64 15.66 -0.96 0.07
CA HIS A 64 16.13 0.02 -0.92
C HIS A 64 15.20 1.22 -1.05
N VAL A 65 13.90 0.99 -1.27
CA VAL A 65 12.98 2.09 -1.61
C VAL A 65 12.67 2.95 -0.40
N VAL A 66 12.47 2.35 0.77
CA VAL A 66 12.18 3.16 1.97
C VAL A 66 13.43 3.92 2.40
N ASP A 67 14.61 3.31 2.36
CA ASP A 67 15.85 3.99 2.73
C ASP A 67 16.17 5.16 1.77
N THR A 68 16.06 4.95 0.45
CA THR A 68 16.24 6.03 -0.52
C THR A 68 15.21 7.14 -0.33
N GLU A 69 13.93 6.83 -0.16
CA GLU A 69 12.88 7.85 -0.01
C GLU A 69 13.02 8.65 1.30
N LEU A 70 13.42 8.00 2.38
CA LEU A 70 13.66 8.68 3.66
C LEU A 70 14.89 9.58 3.58
N ASN A 71 15.99 9.09 3.02
CA ASN A 71 17.26 9.82 2.96
C ASN A 71 17.26 10.94 1.91
N GLU A 72 16.62 10.73 0.76
CA GLU A 72 16.67 11.69 -0.35
C GLU A 72 15.49 12.67 -0.37
N ARG A 73 14.36 12.35 0.28
CA ARG A 73 13.18 13.23 0.27
C ARG A 73 12.76 13.67 1.66
N LEU A 74 12.48 12.74 2.58
CA LEU A 74 11.93 13.12 3.89
C LEU A 74 12.94 13.92 4.73
N LEU A 75 14.17 13.42 4.87
CA LEU A 75 15.20 14.08 5.67
C LEU A 75 15.57 15.47 5.14
N PRO A 76 15.82 15.67 3.83
CA PRO A 76 16.07 17.00 3.28
C PRO A 76 14.90 17.95 3.48
N MET A 77 13.66 17.47 3.26
CA MET A 77 12.46 18.30 3.44
C MET A 77 12.30 18.77 4.90
N LEU A 78 12.48 17.86 5.87
CA LEU A 78 12.43 18.21 7.29
C LEU A 78 13.61 19.11 7.69
N THR A 79 14.80 18.90 7.13
CA THR A 79 15.98 19.74 7.40
C THR A 79 15.76 21.16 6.89
N THR A 80 15.21 21.32 5.67
CA THR A 80 14.86 22.63 5.11
C THR A 80 13.75 23.30 5.91
N ALA A 81 12.73 22.56 6.33
CA ALA A 81 11.67 23.10 7.17
C ALA A 81 12.20 23.57 8.53
N ALA A 82 13.09 22.80 9.17
CA ALA A 82 13.72 23.18 10.42
C ALA A 82 14.63 24.41 10.27
N ALA A 83 15.38 24.51 9.16
CA ALA A 83 16.23 25.67 8.89
C ALA A 83 15.44 26.96 8.64
N ASN A 84 14.24 26.84 8.07
CA ASN A 84 13.37 27.97 7.72
C ASN A 84 12.23 28.18 8.73
N ASP A 85 12.27 27.50 9.88
CA ASP A 85 11.25 27.52 10.95
C ASP A 85 9.82 27.36 10.41
N THR A 86 9.66 26.44 9.45
CA THR A 86 8.41 26.24 8.70
C THR A 86 7.58 25.14 9.36
N VAL A 87 6.29 25.41 9.55
CA VAL A 87 5.35 24.39 10.03
C VAL A 87 5.07 23.38 8.91
N VAL A 88 5.26 22.11 9.21
CA VAL A 88 5.01 21.00 8.28
C VAL A 88 3.86 20.15 8.82
N ASP A 89 2.86 19.91 7.98
CA ASP A 89 1.84 18.90 8.27
C ASP A 89 2.43 17.50 8.00
N LEU A 90 2.77 16.81 9.09
CA LEU A 90 3.36 15.48 9.01
C LEU A 90 2.37 14.44 8.46
N GLN A 91 1.06 14.66 8.60
CA GLN A 91 0.05 13.74 8.07
C GLN A 91 0.07 13.74 6.54
N ASP A 92 0.02 14.91 5.91
CA ASP A 92 0.08 15.04 4.45
C ASP A 92 1.38 14.49 3.88
N VAL A 93 2.51 14.80 4.53
CA VAL A 93 3.84 14.33 4.10
C VAL A 93 3.95 12.81 4.16
N LEU A 94 3.60 12.20 5.30
CA LEU A 94 3.68 10.74 5.45
C LEU A 94 2.68 10.03 4.53
N GLN A 95 1.50 10.61 4.31
CA GLN A 95 0.53 10.06 3.36
C GLN A 95 1.07 10.06 1.93
N ARG A 96 1.71 11.14 1.48
CA ARG A 96 2.34 11.22 0.15
C ARG A 96 3.47 10.21 0.00
N ILE A 97 4.34 10.08 0.99
CA ILE A 97 5.45 9.11 0.97
C ILE A 97 4.91 7.68 0.95
N ALA A 98 3.91 7.37 1.77
CA ALA A 98 3.29 6.05 1.79
C ALA A 98 2.65 5.70 0.43
N PHE A 99 1.97 6.67 -0.20
CA PHE A 99 1.39 6.50 -1.52
C PHE A 99 2.45 6.25 -2.60
N ASP A 100 3.50 7.09 -2.66
CA ASP A 100 4.59 6.94 -3.61
C ASP A 100 5.29 5.57 -3.46
N ASN A 101 5.48 5.11 -2.22
CA ASN A 101 6.05 3.79 -1.94
C ASN A 101 5.16 2.65 -2.48
N ILE A 102 3.84 2.70 -2.27
CA ILE A 102 2.91 1.69 -2.79
C ILE A 102 2.90 1.69 -4.32
N CYS A 103 2.90 2.86 -4.95
CA CYS A 103 2.96 2.99 -6.41
C CYS A 103 4.26 2.41 -6.98
N LYS A 104 5.41 2.74 -6.39
CA LYS A 104 6.71 2.19 -6.78
C LYS A 104 6.76 0.68 -6.62
N MET A 105 6.23 0.15 -5.53
CA MET A 105 6.14 -1.29 -5.30
C MET A 105 5.35 -1.99 -6.41
N THR A 106 4.19 -1.42 -6.75
CA THR A 106 3.28 -1.99 -7.75
C THR A 106 3.88 -1.93 -9.16
N LEU A 107 4.52 -0.81 -9.52
CA LEU A 107 5.19 -0.60 -10.80
C LEU A 107 6.41 -1.53 -10.99
N ILE A 108 7.25 -1.68 -9.97
CA ILE A 108 8.42 -2.58 -10.02
C ILE A 108 7.98 -4.04 -10.21
N MET A 109 6.82 -4.41 -9.68
CA MET A 109 6.26 -5.75 -9.79
C MET A 109 5.59 -6.05 -11.15
N THR A 110 5.32 -5.02 -11.97
CA THR A 110 4.58 -5.15 -13.25
C THR A 110 5.45 -5.05 -14.51
N LEU A 111 6.74 -4.74 -14.39
CA LEU A 111 7.68 -4.78 -15.52
C LEU A 111 8.30 -6.18 -15.61
N PRO A 112 8.08 -6.94 -16.71
CA PRO A 112 8.77 -8.19 -16.93
C PRO A 112 10.25 -7.90 -17.17
N ALA A 113 11.12 -8.63 -16.47
CA ALA A 113 12.53 -8.73 -16.83
C ALA A 113 12.71 -9.50 -18.14
#